data_AF-A0A6G3ZAB8-F1
#
_entry.id   AF-A0A6G3ZAB8-F1
#
_cell.length_a   1.000
_cell.length_b   1.000
_cell.length_c   1.000
_cell.angle_alpha   90.00
_cell.angle_beta   90.00
_cell.angle_gamma   90.00
#
_symmetry.space_group_name_H-M   'P 1'
#
loop_
_entity.id
_entity.type
_entity.pdbx_description
1 polymer ?
#
loop_
_entity_poly.entity_id
_entity_poly.type
_entity_poly.pdbx_seq_one_letter_code
_entity_poly.pdbx_strand_id
1 'polypeptide(L)'
;PQILPNPYQRHAKAKELKEYLPEEVFNEYFKFAFVRNPWDWQVSLYKYPMKKKNHKQRKLIQDLGSFENYLKWRLQNEVRLQKDFLYDGPDKLVDFIGKIEHLQKDFDIICEAIGIEKIKLPHLNKSNDKSYREFYNDKTKDLLYQAYKEDIELFEYEF
;
A
#
# COMPACT_ATOMS: atom_id res chain seq x y z
N PRO A 1 9.98 -9.44 24.42
CA PRO A 1 10.04 -10.13 23.11
C PRO A 1 11.39 -9.90 22.42
N GLN A 2 12.14 -10.97 22.15
CA GLN A 2 13.40 -10.90 21.43
C GLN A 2 13.08 -10.57 19.96
N ILE A 3 13.48 -9.38 19.49
CA ILE A 3 13.28 -9.00 18.09
C ILE A 3 14.23 -9.86 17.24
N LEU A 4 13.69 -10.90 16.60
CA LEU A 4 14.45 -11.78 15.72
C LEU A 4 15.09 -10.95 14.59
N PRO A 5 16.35 -11.21 14.20
CA PRO A 5 17.00 -10.52 13.09
C PRO A 5 16.14 -10.68 11.83
N ASN A 6 15.77 -9.57 11.19
CA ASN A 6 14.81 -9.49 10.07
C ASN A 6 15.15 -10.49 8.95
N PRO A 7 14.52 -11.68 8.92
CA PRO A 7 14.72 -12.68 7.88
C PRO A 7 13.74 -12.47 6.71
N TYR A 8 12.90 -11.43 6.78
CA TYR A 8 11.74 -11.28 5.93
C TYR A 8 12.13 -10.72 4.56
N GLN A 9 11.52 -11.24 3.51
CA GLN A 9 11.57 -10.57 2.22
C GLN A 9 10.95 -9.18 2.36
N ARG A 10 11.52 -8.20 1.65
CA ARG A 10 10.90 -6.88 1.57
C ARG A 10 9.47 -7.06 1.04
N HIS A 11 8.50 -6.52 1.78
CA HIS A 11 7.07 -6.63 1.48
C HIS A 11 6.47 -8.04 1.67
N ALA A 12 6.85 -8.74 2.75
CA ALA A 12 6.19 -9.98 3.13
C ALA A 12 4.67 -9.79 3.35
N LYS A 13 3.88 -10.79 2.92
CA LYS A 13 2.42 -10.84 3.13
C LYS A 13 2.09 -11.40 4.51
N ALA A 14 0.93 -11.06 5.07
CA ALA A 14 0.48 -11.58 6.35
C ALA A 14 0.41 -13.12 6.37
N LYS A 15 0.00 -13.74 5.25
CA LYS A 15 -0.01 -15.20 5.08
C LYS A 15 1.39 -15.81 5.21
N GLU A 16 2.39 -15.21 4.54
CA GLU A 16 3.78 -15.67 4.60
C GLU A 16 4.34 -15.57 6.03
N LEU A 17 3.97 -14.51 6.76
CA LEU A 17 4.33 -14.36 8.17
C LEU A 17 3.65 -15.40 9.06
N LYS A 18 2.38 -15.73 8.79
CA LYS A 18 1.63 -16.76 9.51
C LYS A 18 2.21 -18.16 9.29
N GLU A 19 2.68 -18.47 8.09
CA GLU A 19 3.33 -19.75 7.76
C GLU A 19 4.72 -19.87 8.39
N TYR A 20 5.42 -18.76 8.59
CA TYR A 20 6.78 -18.74 9.10
C TYR A 20 6.88 -18.70 10.63
N LEU A 21 5.95 -18.02 11.31
CA LEU A 21 5.95 -17.86 12.77
C LEU A 21 5.20 -19.02 13.44
N PRO A 22 5.61 -19.44 14.66
CA PRO A 22 4.77 -20.30 15.49
C PRO A 22 3.39 -19.68 15.67
N GLU A 23 2.35 -20.51 15.65
CA GLU A 23 0.95 -20.05 15.67
C GLU A 23 0.66 -19.19 16.89
N GLU A 24 1.16 -19.58 18.06
CA GLU A 24 0.97 -18.85 19.31
C GLU A 24 1.60 -17.46 19.25
N VAL A 25 2.79 -17.36 18.64
CA VAL A 25 3.53 -16.11 18.47
C VAL A 25 2.81 -15.20 17.48
N PHE A 26 2.35 -15.75 16.36
CA PHE A 26 1.57 -14.98 15.39
C PHE A 26 0.30 -14.43 16.06
N ASN A 27 -0.43 -15.27 16.81
CA ASN A 27 -1.69 -14.88 17.45
C ASN A 27 -1.51 -13.88 18.61
N GLU A 28 -0.36 -13.86 19.29
CA GLU A 28 -0.08 -12.90 20.38
C GLU A 28 0.20 -11.47 19.87
N TYR A 29 0.76 -11.31 18.66
CA TYR A 29 1.05 -9.98 18.13
C TYR A 29 -0.18 -9.23 17.65
N PHE A 30 -0.28 -7.94 17.99
CA PHE A 30 -1.17 -7.02 17.29
C PHE A 30 -0.61 -6.67 15.91
N LYS A 31 -1.37 -6.95 14.86
CA LYS A 31 -0.99 -6.77 13.45
C LYS A 31 -1.84 -5.68 12.82
N PHE A 32 -1.20 -4.73 12.18
CA PHE A 32 -1.91 -3.68 11.45
C PHE A 32 -1.23 -3.38 10.12
N ALA A 33 -2.01 -2.80 9.21
CA ALA A 33 -1.51 -2.29 7.94
C ALA A 33 -2.24 -1.02 7.55
N PHE A 34 -1.65 -0.29 6.59
CA PHE A 34 -2.29 0.85 5.95
C PHE A 34 -2.50 0.56 4.48
N VAL A 35 -3.72 0.77 4.01
CA VAL A 35 -4.08 0.79 2.59
C VAL A 35 -4.18 2.24 2.09
N ARG A 36 -4.11 2.42 0.79
CA ARG A 36 -4.25 3.71 0.11
C ARG A 36 -5.21 3.59 -1.05
N ASN A 37 -5.88 4.68 -1.37
CA ASN A 37 -6.69 4.80 -2.58
C ASN A 37 -5.88 4.30 -3.79
N PRO A 38 -6.36 3.27 -4.54
CA PRO A 38 -5.59 2.67 -5.62
C PRO A 38 -5.17 3.64 -6.73
N TRP A 39 -6.01 4.65 -7.04
CA TRP A 39 -5.67 5.68 -8.03
C TRP A 39 -4.51 6.55 -7.55
N ASP A 40 -4.58 7.03 -6.32
CA ASP A 40 -3.49 7.80 -5.71
C ASP A 40 -2.22 6.94 -5.52
N TRP A 41 -2.40 5.66 -5.20
CA TRP A 41 -1.29 4.73 -5.04
C TRP A 41 -0.48 4.55 -6.33
N GLN A 42 -1.14 4.39 -7.49
CA GLN A 42 -0.41 4.27 -8.76
C GLN A 42 0.32 5.55 -9.17
N VAL A 43 -0.27 6.72 -8.91
CA VAL A 43 0.43 8.01 -9.14
C VAL A 43 1.65 8.14 -8.24
N SER A 44 1.53 7.71 -6.98
CA SER A 44 2.67 7.67 -6.05
C SER A 44 3.78 6.72 -6.53
N LEU A 45 3.42 5.53 -7.01
CA LEU A 45 4.38 4.57 -7.56
C LEU A 45 5.07 5.10 -8.83
N TYR A 46 4.33 5.79 -9.70
CA TYR A 46 4.89 6.45 -10.89
C TYR A 46 5.93 7.51 -10.52
N LYS A 47 5.62 8.36 -9.52
CA LYS A 47 6.49 9.47 -9.11
C LYS A 47 7.69 9.02 -8.28
N TYR A 48 7.58 7.92 -7.52
CA TYR A 48 8.58 7.53 -6.54
C TYR A 48 9.98 7.26 -7.16
N PRO A 49 10.12 6.49 -8.25
CA PRO A 49 11.41 6.31 -8.92
C PRO A 49 12.03 7.60 -9.45
N MET A 50 11.20 8.60 -9.79
CA MET A 50 11.68 9.89 -10.29
C MET A 50 12.32 10.75 -9.19
N LYS A 51 11.97 10.53 -7.92
CA LYS A 51 12.57 11.21 -6.76
C LYS A 51 13.96 10.70 -6.41
N LYS A 52 14.33 9.48 -6.82
CA LYS A 52 15.61 8.83 -6.46
C LYS A 52 16.45 8.59 -7.71
N LYS A 53 17.59 9.30 -7.84
CA LYS A 53 18.41 9.26 -9.06
C LYS A 53 18.83 7.85 -9.50
N ASN A 54 19.09 6.95 -8.54
CA ASN A 54 19.57 5.59 -8.76
C ASN A 54 18.48 4.52 -8.66
N HIS A 55 17.20 4.89 -8.78
CA HIS A 55 16.11 3.90 -8.72
C HIS A 55 16.11 3.00 -9.96
N LYS A 56 16.08 1.67 -9.77
CA LYS A 56 16.16 0.67 -10.86
C LYS A 56 15.10 0.86 -11.96
N GLN A 57 13.89 1.28 -11.56
CA GLN A 57 12.77 1.50 -12.50
C GLN A 57 12.76 2.88 -13.16
N ARG A 58 13.70 3.78 -12.83
CA ARG A 58 13.66 5.16 -13.35
C ARG A 58 13.75 5.21 -14.87
N LYS A 59 14.68 4.47 -15.47
CA LYS A 59 14.86 4.42 -16.92
C LYS A 59 13.60 3.92 -17.63
N LEU A 60 13.03 2.81 -17.15
CA LEU A 60 11.76 2.27 -17.65
C LEU A 60 10.63 3.31 -17.65
N ILE A 61 10.44 4.02 -16.53
CA ILE A 61 9.38 5.04 -16.43
C ILE A 61 9.64 6.22 -17.38
N GLN A 62 10.90 6.62 -17.55
CA GLN A 62 11.28 7.66 -18.51
C GLN A 62 11.01 7.21 -19.95
N ASP A 63 11.35 5.98 -20.30
CA ASP A 63 11.15 5.41 -21.64
C ASP A 63 9.65 5.28 -21.99
N LEU A 64 8.79 5.03 -20.99
CA LEU A 64 7.32 5.01 -21.15
C LEU A 64 6.73 6.41 -21.43
N GLY A 65 7.42 7.48 -21.02
CA GLY A 65 7.14 8.88 -21.38
C GLY A 65 5.90 9.52 -20.76
N SER A 66 4.88 8.76 -20.35
CA SER A 66 3.64 9.30 -19.77
C SER A 66 3.08 8.41 -18.66
N PHE A 67 2.25 9.01 -17.79
CA PHE A 67 1.53 8.25 -16.77
C PHE A 67 0.56 7.23 -17.36
N GLU A 68 -0.13 7.57 -18.46
CA GLU A 68 -1.04 6.63 -19.14
C GLU A 68 -0.30 5.39 -19.65
N ASN A 69 0.87 5.56 -20.27
CA ASN A 69 1.70 4.45 -20.74
C ASN A 69 2.25 3.62 -19.57
N TYR A 70 2.70 4.30 -18.51
CA TYR A 70 3.11 3.63 -17.27
C TYR A 70 1.98 2.80 -16.68
N LEU A 71 0.77 3.35 -16.60
CA LEU A 71 -0.38 2.65 -16.03
C LEU A 71 -0.71 1.42 -16.86
N LYS A 72 -0.81 1.52 -18.19
CA LYS A 72 -1.05 0.36 -19.07
C LYS A 72 0.00 -0.72 -18.88
N TRP A 73 1.29 -0.34 -18.88
CA TRP A 73 2.39 -1.27 -18.64
C TRP A 73 2.25 -1.94 -17.27
N ARG A 74 1.99 -1.16 -16.22
CA ARG A 74 1.83 -1.65 -14.84
C ARG A 74 0.71 -2.67 -14.74
N LEU A 75 -0.43 -2.39 -15.35
CA LEU A 75 -1.60 -3.26 -15.34
C LEU A 75 -1.41 -4.55 -16.13
N GLN A 76 -0.49 -4.57 -17.09
CA GLN A 76 -0.16 -5.78 -17.87
C GLN A 76 0.93 -6.63 -17.22
N ASN A 77 1.82 -6.03 -16.44
CA ASN A 77 3.05 -6.69 -15.99
C ASN A 77 3.11 -6.89 -14.47
N GLU A 78 2.52 -6.00 -13.67
CA GLU A 78 2.74 -5.96 -12.22
C GLU A 78 1.51 -5.46 -11.44
N VAL A 79 0.35 -6.07 -11.67
CA VAL A 79 -0.82 -5.87 -10.79
C VAL A 79 -0.55 -6.57 -9.46
N ARG A 80 -0.70 -5.83 -8.36
CA ARG A 80 -0.61 -6.35 -7.00
C ARG A 80 -1.68 -5.67 -6.16
N LEU A 81 -2.60 -6.44 -5.61
CA LEU A 81 -3.65 -5.93 -4.77
C LEU A 81 -3.11 -5.73 -3.34
N GLN A 82 -3.62 -4.73 -2.63
CA GLN A 82 -3.34 -4.52 -1.22
C GLN A 82 -3.98 -5.62 -0.37
N LYS A 83 -5.14 -6.13 -0.81
CA LYS A 83 -5.79 -7.32 -0.24
C LYS A 83 -4.82 -8.50 -0.12
N ASP A 84 -3.97 -8.73 -1.14
CA ASP A 84 -3.02 -9.84 -1.16
C ASP A 84 -1.99 -9.81 0.00
N PHE A 85 -1.78 -8.65 0.62
CA PHE A 85 -0.89 -8.52 1.76
C PHE A 85 -1.58 -8.81 3.09
N LEU A 86 -2.91 -8.73 3.14
CA LEU A 86 -3.69 -8.63 4.38
C LEU A 86 -4.67 -9.78 4.57
N TYR A 87 -5.05 -10.48 3.48
CA TYR A 87 -6.04 -11.55 3.48
C TYR A 87 -5.44 -12.86 2.98
N ASP A 88 -6.01 -13.98 3.43
CA ASP A 88 -5.88 -15.30 2.81
C ASP A 88 -7.28 -15.79 2.40
N GLY A 89 -7.59 -15.69 1.11
CA GLY A 89 -8.96 -15.87 0.62
C GLY A 89 -9.91 -14.83 1.25
N PRO A 90 -11.00 -15.26 1.91
CA PRO A 90 -11.91 -14.36 2.61
C PRO A 90 -11.40 -13.92 4.00
N ASP A 91 -10.39 -14.60 4.54
CA ASP A 91 -9.98 -14.41 5.93
C ASP A 91 -9.01 -13.22 6.07
N LYS A 92 -9.40 -12.23 6.88
CA LYS A 92 -8.53 -11.11 7.24
C LYS A 92 -7.49 -11.58 8.27
N LEU A 93 -6.20 -11.43 7.95
CA LEU A 93 -5.08 -11.90 8.78
C LEU A 93 -4.46 -10.81 9.67
N VAL A 94 -5.01 -9.60 9.64
CA VAL A 94 -4.55 -8.46 10.45
C VAL A 94 -5.69 -7.93 11.32
N ASP A 95 -5.34 -7.39 12.49
CA ASP A 95 -6.30 -6.90 13.47
C ASP A 95 -6.89 -5.55 13.03
N PHE A 96 -6.05 -4.68 12.46
CA PHE A 96 -6.45 -3.33 12.04
C PHE A 96 -5.97 -2.99 10.62
N ILE A 97 -6.85 -2.39 9.82
CA ILE A 97 -6.53 -1.84 8.50
C ILE A 97 -6.89 -0.37 8.51
N GLY A 98 -5.86 0.49 8.53
CA GLY A 98 -6.02 1.94 8.41
C GLY A 98 -5.95 2.39 6.96
N LYS A 99 -6.30 3.65 6.72
CA LYS A 99 -6.18 4.33 5.43
C LYS A 99 -5.10 5.41 5.52
N ILE A 100 -4.21 5.50 4.52
CA ILE A 100 -3.20 6.57 4.44
C ILE A 100 -3.85 7.96 4.46
N GLU A 101 -5.06 8.07 3.91
CA GLU A 101 -5.87 9.29 3.91
C GLU A 101 -6.25 9.75 5.34
N HIS A 102 -6.27 8.81 6.30
CA HIS A 102 -6.58 9.04 7.71
C HIS A 102 -5.40 8.72 8.63
N LEU A 103 -4.16 8.75 8.10
CA LEU A 103 -2.97 8.19 8.73
C LEU A 103 -2.82 8.54 10.22
N GLN A 104 -2.91 9.81 10.61
CA GLN A 104 -2.75 10.20 12.02
C GLN A 104 -3.87 9.63 12.89
N LYS A 105 -5.13 9.75 12.45
CA LYS A 105 -6.30 9.28 13.20
C LYS A 105 -6.22 7.77 13.42
N ASP A 106 -5.91 7.03 12.37
CA ASP A 106 -5.83 5.58 12.41
C ASP A 106 -4.60 5.10 13.20
N PHE A 107 -3.50 5.85 13.15
CA PHE A 107 -2.33 5.60 13.99
C PHE A 107 -2.60 5.85 15.48
N ASP A 108 -3.42 6.84 15.83
CA ASP A 108 -3.83 7.08 17.22
C ASP A 108 -4.64 5.90 17.78
N ILE A 109 -5.48 5.25 16.94
CA ILE A 109 -6.22 4.03 17.31
C ILE A 109 -5.25 2.87 17.56
N ILE A 110 -4.23 2.71 16.70
CA ILE A 110 -3.19 1.68 16.89
C ILE A 110 -2.43 1.92 18.19
N CYS A 111 -2.04 3.16 18.50
CA CYS A 111 -1.33 3.50 19.74
C CYS A 111 -2.15 3.09 20.97
N GLU A 112 -3.44 3.39 20.97
CA GLU A 112 -4.37 3.00 22.01
C GLU A 112 -4.50 1.47 22.15
N ALA A 113 -4.61 0.76 21.02
CA ALA A 113 -4.73 -0.69 20.99
C ALA A 113 -3.50 -1.40 21.58
N ILE A 114 -2.30 -0.85 21.39
CA ILE A 114 -1.05 -1.43 21.92
C ILE A 114 -0.59 -0.81 23.25
N GLY A 115 -1.38 0.10 23.82
CA GLY A 115 -1.13 0.69 25.13
C GLY A 115 0.04 1.68 25.19
N ILE A 116 0.33 2.40 24.10
CA ILE A 116 1.35 3.46 24.07
C ILE A 116 0.72 4.85 23.94
N GLU A 117 1.47 5.88 24.33
CA GLU A 117 1.06 7.27 24.15
C GLU A 117 0.91 7.60 22.65
N LYS A 118 -0.09 8.43 22.32
CA LYS A 118 -0.31 8.89 20.94
C LYS A 118 0.87 9.73 20.48
N ILE A 119 1.50 9.32 19.39
CA ILE A 119 2.63 10.03 18.79
C ILE A 119 2.15 10.76 17.54
N LYS A 120 2.44 12.06 17.47
CA LYS A 120 2.20 12.84 16.26
C LYS A 120 3.20 12.44 15.18
N LEU A 121 2.69 11.90 14.08
CA LEU A 121 3.51 11.43 12.97
C LEU A 121 4.11 12.63 12.19
N PRO A 122 5.42 12.59 11.87
CA PRO A 122 6.02 13.62 11.02
C PRO A 122 5.56 13.44 9.57
N HIS A 123 5.17 14.54 8.93
CA HIS A 123 4.71 14.52 7.55
C HIS A 123 5.89 14.63 6.55
N LEU A 124 6.71 13.58 6.47
CA LEU A 124 7.97 13.58 5.70
C LEU A 124 7.78 13.52 4.18
N ASN A 125 6.72 12.86 3.71
CA ASN A 125 6.46 12.63 2.29
C ASN A 125 5.37 13.56 1.75
N LYS A 126 5.49 14.88 2.01
CA LYS A 126 4.56 15.85 1.44
C LYS A 126 4.72 15.91 -0.08
N SER A 127 3.72 15.46 -0.82
CA SER A 127 3.58 15.79 -2.24
C SER A 127 3.04 17.22 -2.36
N ASN A 128 3.89 18.17 -2.78
CA ASN A 128 3.46 19.52 -3.17
C ASN A 128 2.82 19.54 -4.57
N ASP A 129 2.31 18.40 -5.03
CA ASP A 129 1.95 18.18 -6.41
C ASP A 129 0.44 18.29 -6.65
N LYS A 130 0.13 18.42 -7.95
CA LYS A 130 -1.15 18.08 -8.59
C LYS A 130 -1.85 16.91 -7.92
N SER A 131 -3.16 17.05 -7.74
CA SER A 131 -4.02 15.97 -7.27
C SER A 131 -3.81 14.73 -8.15
N TYR A 132 -3.84 13.52 -7.56
CA TYR A 132 -3.73 12.29 -8.34
C TYR A 132 -4.78 12.24 -9.46
N ARG A 133 -5.93 12.89 -9.24
CA ARG A 133 -7.03 12.99 -10.21
C ARG A 133 -6.60 13.63 -11.53
N GLU A 134 -5.66 14.58 -11.50
CA GLU A 134 -5.15 15.25 -12.71
C GLU A 134 -4.30 14.34 -13.61
N PHE A 135 -3.90 13.15 -13.13
CA PHE A 135 -3.17 12.17 -13.92
C PHE A 135 -4.09 11.24 -14.72
N TYR A 136 -5.39 11.22 -14.40
CA TYR A 136 -6.35 10.31 -14.99
C TYR A 136 -7.28 11.02 -15.97
N ASN A 137 -7.54 10.35 -17.09
CA ASN A 137 -8.75 10.54 -17.89
C ASN A 137 -9.75 9.41 -17.60
N ASP A 138 -10.99 9.55 -18.08
CA ASP A 138 -12.05 8.56 -17.82
C ASP A 138 -11.65 7.13 -18.21
N LYS A 139 -10.99 6.96 -19.36
CA LYS A 139 -10.51 5.65 -19.81
C LYS A 139 -9.50 5.02 -18.83
N THR A 140 -8.52 5.79 -18.37
CA THR A 140 -7.50 5.29 -17.42
C THR A 140 -8.05 5.05 -16.02
N LYS A 141 -9.04 5.85 -15.60
CA LYS A 141 -9.76 5.68 -14.34
C LYS A 141 -10.50 4.35 -14.33
N ASP A 142 -11.25 4.08 -15.39
CA ASP A 142 -12.02 2.83 -15.54
C ASP A 142 -11.09 1.63 -15.70
N LEU A 143 -10.00 1.77 -16.45
CA LEU A 143 -9.00 0.72 -16.60
C LEU A 143 -8.39 0.31 -15.25
N LEU A 144 -8.05 1.28 -14.39
CA LEU A 144 -7.58 0.98 -13.05
C LEU A 144 -8.68 0.35 -12.21
N TYR A 145 -9.91 0.88 -12.27
CA TYR A 145 -11.03 0.32 -11.52
C TYR A 145 -11.22 -1.16 -11.80
N GLN A 146 -11.21 -1.57 -13.07
CA GLN A 146 -11.35 -2.99 -13.43
C GLN A 146 -10.21 -3.85 -12.87
N ALA A 147 -8.97 -3.36 -12.93
CA ALA A 147 -7.81 -4.11 -12.46
C ALA A 147 -7.67 -4.18 -10.92
N TYR A 148 -8.18 -3.17 -10.21
CA TYR A 148 -8.11 -3.07 -8.74
C TYR A 148 -9.49 -3.19 -8.09
N LYS A 149 -10.48 -3.75 -8.79
CA LYS A 149 -11.87 -3.81 -8.36
C LYS A 149 -12.01 -4.38 -6.95
N GLU A 150 -11.32 -5.50 -6.68
CA GLU A 150 -11.35 -6.15 -5.38
C GLU A 150 -10.86 -5.24 -4.25
N ASP A 151 -9.74 -4.53 -4.43
CA ASP A 151 -9.24 -3.57 -3.44
C ASP A 151 -10.20 -2.40 -3.26
N ILE A 152 -10.72 -1.87 -4.37
CA ILE A 152 -11.58 -0.69 -4.38
C ILE A 152 -12.88 -0.99 -3.64
N GLU A 153 -13.50 -2.13 -3.92
CA GLU A 153 -14.74 -2.55 -3.26
C GLU A 153 -14.48 -2.96 -1.81
N LEU A 154 -13.45 -3.77 -1.54
CA LEU A 154 -13.13 -4.25 -0.19
C LEU A 154 -12.79 -3.13 0.79
N PHE A 155 -12.06 -2.11 0.31
CA PHE A 155 -11.63 -0.98 1.14
C PHE A 155 -12.49 0.26 0.94
N GLU A 156 -13.62 0.16 0.23
CA GLU A 156 -14.59 1.25 0.03
C GLU A 156 -13.91 2.53 -0.48
N TYR A 157 -13.17 2.39 -1.58
CA TYR A 157 -12.55 3.52 -2.25
C TYR A 157 -13.42 4.03 -3.40
N GLU A 158 -13.36 5.33 -3.59
CA GLU A 158 -13.97 6.02 -4.72
C GLU A 158 -12.91 6.90 -5.38
N PHE A 159 -13.14 7.19 -6.67
CA PHE A 159 -12.20 8.01 -7.43
C PHE A 159 -12.16 9.44 -6.90
#